data_AF-A0A4U2CU14-F1
#
_entry.id   AF-A0A4U2CU14-F1
#
_cell.length_a   1.000
_cell.length_b   1.000
_cell.length_c   1.000
_cell.angle_alpha   90.00
_cell.angle_beta   90.00
_cell.angle_gamma   90.00
#
_symmetry.space_group_name_H-M   'P 1'
#
loop_
_entity.id
_entity.type
_entity.pdbx_description
1 polymer ?
#
loop_
_entity_poly.entity_id
_entity_poly.type
_entity_poly.pdbx_seq_one_letter_code
_entity_poly.pdbx_strand_id
1 'polypeptide(L)'
;MQTPPSDEMKQAKKAFKASLKSYLAQFDEWTETPDVSVILDAFKPVIFQESIELIGKSKTKVARTLNVNRGVLSKVLQQHPKPTLNLDEESLS
;
A
#
# COMPACT_ATOMS: atom_id res chain seq x y z
N MET A 1 3.35 -11.77 -36.85
CA MET A 1 3.49 -13.19 -36.45
C MET A 1 3.57 -13.23 -34.92
N GLN A 2 2.54 -13.72 -34.23
CA GLN A 2 2.52 -13.81 -32.76
C GLN A 2 3.19 -15.13 -32.38
N THR A 3 4.34 -15.07 -31.71
CA THR A 3 5.08 -16.27 -31.29
C THR A 3 4.22 -17.09 -30.30
N PRO A 4 4.10 -18.42 -30.50
CA PRO A 4 3.30 -19.25 -29.61
C PRO A 4 3.91 -19.22 -28.19
N PRO A 5 3.08 -19.23 -27.14
CA PRO A 5 3.57 -19.19 -25.78
C PRO A 5 4.43 -20.43 -25.49
N SER A 6 5.68 -20.21 -25.10
CA SER A 6 6.60 -21.27 -24.63
C SER A 6 5.94 -22.11 -23.53
N ASP A 7 6.31 -23.39 -23.43
CA ASP A 7 5.75 -24.30 -22.43
C ASP A 7 6.02 -23.82 -21.00
N GLU A 8 7.13 -23.11 -20.77
CA GLU A 8 7.42 -22.40 -19.52
C GLU A 8 6.36 -21.32 -19.21
N MET A 9 5.90 -20.58 -20.22
CA MET A 9 4.85 -19.55 -20.05
C MET A 9 3.48 -20.18 -19.78
N LYS A 10 3.20 -21.37 -20.32
CA LYS A 10 1.99 -22.13 -19.98
C LYS A 10 2.05 -22.66 -18.55
N GLN A 11 3.20 -23.15 -18.12
CA GLN A 11 3.41 -23.63 -16.75
C GLN A 11 3.34 -22.48 -15.74
N ALA A 12 3.96 -21.34 -16.03
CA ALA A 12 3.88 -20.12 -15.23
C ALA A 12 2.43 -19.62 -15.11
N LYS A 13 1.66 -19.62 -16.21
CA LYS A 13 0.22 -19.26 -16.17
C LYS A 13 -0.60 -20.23 -15.31
N LYS A 14 -0.30 -21.53 -15.37
CA LYS A 14 -0.98 -22.55 -14.56
C LYS A 14 -0.64 -22.38 -13.07
N ALA A 15 0.62 -22.17 -12.74
CA ALA A 15 1.08 -21.91 -11.38
C ALA A 15 0.50 -20.60 -10.82
N PHE A 16 0.49 -19.53 -11.63
CA PHE A 16 -0.13 -18.25 -11.28
C PHE A 16 -1.62 -18.40 -11.01
N LYS A 17 -2.36 -19.11 -11.87
CA LYS A 17 -3.79 -19.36 -11.69
C LYS A 17 -4.09 -20.17 -10.43
N ALA A 18 -3.25 -21.17 -10.12
CA ALA A 18 -3.38 -21.95 -8.89
C ALA A 18 -3.08 -21.12 -7.64
N SER A 19 -2.01 -20.32 -7.68
CA SER A 19 -1.64 -19.40 -6.60
C SER A 19 -2.73 -18.36 -6.33
N LEU A 20 -3.27 -17.74 -7.39
CA LEU A 20 -4.36 -16.78 -7.29
C LEU A 20 -5.63 -17.43 -6.71
N LYS A 21 -5.95 -18.66 -7.12
CA LYS A 21 -7.09 -19.40 -6.57
C LYS A 21 -6.91 -19.71 -5.08
N SER A 22 -5.72 -20.12 -4.66
CA SER A 22 -5.41 -20.35 -3.24
C SER A 22 -5.38 -19.06 -2.42
N TYR A 23 -4.95 -17.94 -3.00
CA TYR A 23 -5.00 -16.63 -2.36
C TYR A 23 -6.45 -16.20 -2.15
N LEU A 24 -7.28 -16.28 -3.19
CA LEU A 24 -8.69 -15.89 -3.13
C LEU A 24 -9.51 -16.81 -2.22
N ALA A 25 -9.18 -18.11 -2.14
CA ALA A 25 -9.85 -19.05 -1.25
C ALA A 25 -9.60 -18.77 0.25
N GLN A 26 -8.58 -17.99 0.60
CA GLN A 26 -8.36 -17.53 1.98
C GLN A 26 -9.39 -16.46 2.41
N PHE A 27 -10.15 -15.90 1.47
CA PHE A 27 -11.14 -14.86 1.74
C PHE A 27 -12.57 -15.39 1.93
N ASP A 28 -12.78 -16.72 1.97
CA ASP A 28 -14.13 -17.32 1.94
C ASP A 28 -14.73 -17.69 3.32
N GLU A 29 -14.24 -17.11 4.43
CA GLU A 29 -14.87 -17.29 5.75
C GLU A 29 -15.19 -15.99 6.50
N TRP A 30 -14.93 -14.82 5.92
CA TRP A 30 -15.30 -13.55 6.55
C TRP A 30 -16.46 -12.93 5.78
N THR A 31 -17.66 -13.27 6.25
CA THR A 31 -18.86 -12.44 6.11
C THR A 31 -18.69 -11.15 6.92
N GLU A 32 -17.71 -10.34 6.56
CA GLU A 32 -17.65 -8.94 6.95
C GLU A 32 -17.29 -8.20 5.68
N THR A 33 -18.22 -7.36 5.21
CA THR A 33 -17.82 -6.29 4.29
C THR A 33 -16.65 -5.60 4.98
N PRO A 34 -15.43 -5.63 4.42
CA PRO A 34 -14.27 -5.16 5.14
C PRO A 34 -14.57 -3.73 5.56
N ASP A 35 -14.51 -3.47 6.87
CA ASP A 35 -14.88 -2.18 7.38
C ASP A 35 -13.99 -1.14 6.72
N VAL A 36 -14.57 -0.40 5.78
CA VAL A 36 -13.86 0.57 4.97
C VAL A 36 -13.24 1.63 5.86
N SER A 37 -13.79 1.85 7.06
CA SER A 37 -13.19 2.75 8.05
C SER A 37 -11.84 2.22 8.57
N VAL A 38 -11.72 0.92 8.83
CA VAL A 38 -10.47 0.27 9.26
C VAL A 38 -9.42 0.34 8.14
N ILE A 39 -9.82 0.11 6.90
CA ILE A 39 -8.95 0.26 5.74
C ILE A 39 -8.47 1.71 5.64
N LEU A 40 -9.39 2.68 5.64
CA LEU A 40 -9.04 4.10 5.55
C LEU A 40 -8.14 4.56 6.71
N ASP A 41 -8.37 4.07 7.92
CA ASP A 41 -7.53 4.38 9.08
C ASP A 41 -6.12 3.81 8.94
N ALA A 42 -5.96 2.61 8.37
CA ALA A 42 -4.64 2.05 8.06
C ALA A 42 -3.91 2.84 6.96
N PHE A 43 -4.63 3.41 5.99
CA PHE A 43 -4.03 4.17 4.89
C PHE A 43 -3.76 5.65 5.20
N LYS A 44 -4.48 6.27 6.14
CA LYS A 44 -4.30 7.68 6.52
C LYS A 44 -2.83 8.06 6.81
N PRO A 45 -2.06 7.28 7.58
CA PRO A 45 -0.65 7.56 7.81
C PRO A 45 0.17 7.64 6.53
N VAL A 46 0.00 6.66 5.63
CA VAL A 46 0.73 6.57 4.36
C VAL A 46 0.38 7.76 3.47
N ILE A 47 -0.91 8.05 3.30
CA ILE A 47 -1.38 9.17 2.49
C ILE A 47 -0.80 10.49 3.01
N PHE A 48 -0.79 10.71 4.32
CA PHE A 48 -0.25 11.94 4.90
C PHE A 48 1.28 12.05 4.75
N GLN A 49 2.01 10.95 4.91
CA GLN A 49 3.46 10.92 4.71
C GLN A 49 3.81 11.24 3.24
N GLU A 50 3.21 10.54 2.29
CA GLU A 50 3.43 10.77 0.85
C GLU A 50 3.03 12.19 0.42
N SER A 51 1.93 12.70 0.98
CA SER A 51 1.48 14.07 0.68
C SER A 51 2.45 15.14 1.18
N ILE A 52 3.15 14.91 2.29
CA ILE A 52 4.21 15.81 2.79
C ILE A 52 5.39 15.85 1.81
N GLU A 53 5.71 14.74 1.16
CA GLU A 53 6.78 14.66 0.17
C GLU A 53 6.37 15.29 -1.16
N LEU A 54 5.14 15.02 -1.64
CA LEU A 54 4.65 15.48 -2.94
C LEU A 54 4.20 16.94 -2.96
N ILE A 55 3.51 17.43 -1.91
CA ILE A 55 2.96 18.80 -1.85
C ILE A 55 3.95 19.76 -1.19
N GLY A 56 4.74 19.24 -0.25
CA GLY A 56 5.81 19.93 0.47
C GLY A 56 5.68 19.88 1.99
N LYS A 57 6.79 20.17 2.68
CA LYS A 57 6.96 20.03 4.14
C LYS A 57 6.02 20.87 5.02
N SER A 58 5.24 21.78 4.43
CA SER A 58 4.28 22.62 5.17
C SER A 58 3.00 21.85 5.48
N LYS A 59 2.87 21.38 6.73
CA LYS A 59 1.66 20.70 7.23
C LYS A 59 0.37 21.49 7.00
N THR A 60 0.42 22.83 7.05
CA THR A 60 -0.73 23.70 6.79
C THR A 60 -1.14 23.64 5.32
N LYS A 61 -0.17 23.65 4.39
CA LYS A 61 -0.44 23.52 2.95
C LYS A 61 -1.01 22.14 2.63
N VAL A 62 -0.39 21.08 3.16
CA VAL A 62 -0.86 19.69 2.96
C VAL A 62 -2.28 19.49 3.51
N ALA A 63 -2.55 19.94 4.74
CA ALA A 63 -3.87 19.84 5.35
C ALA A 63 -4.94 20.57 4.51
N ARG A 64 -4.61 21.74 3.96
CA ARG A 64 -5.52 22.49 3.08
C ARG A 64 -5.74 21.78 1.74
N THR A 65 -4.68 21.25 1.13
CA THR A 65 -4.77 20.53 -0.16
C THR A 65 -5.56 19.24 -0.04
N LEU A 66 -5.40 18.50 1.06
CA LEU A 66 -6.17 17.27 1.32
C LEU A 66 -7.55 17.52 1.94
N ASN A 67 -7.88 18.78 2.24
CA ASN A 67 -9.10 19.18 2.94
C ASN A 67 -9.31 18.42 4.28
N VAL A 68 -8.25 18.28 5.07
CA VAL A 68 -8.27 17.61 6.38
C VAL A 68 -7.90 18.57 7.51
N ASN A 69 -8.32 18.25 8.73
CA ASN A 69 -7.93 19.04 9.90
C ASN A 69 -6.42 18.92 10.14
N ARG A 70 -5.72 20.06 10.25
CA ARG A 70 -4.27 20.11 10.49
C ARG A 70 -3.84 19.38 11.77
N GLY A 71 -4.66 19.43 12.83
CA GLY A 71 -4.41 18.74 14.09
C GLY A 71 -4.48 17.22 13.94
N VAL A 72 -5.45 16.72 13.18
CA VAL A 72 -5.56 15.28 12.85
C VAL A 72 -4.35 14.84 12.05
N LEU A 73 -3.98 15.59 11.01
CA LEU A 73 -2.78 15.32 10.21
C LEU A 73 -1.51 15.29 11.06
N SER A 74 -1.34 16.27 11.97
CA SER A 74 -0.16 16.30 12.83
C SER A 74 -0.12 15.15 13.85
N LYS A 75 -1.26 14.77 14.41
CA LYS A 75 -1.35 13.63 15.35
C LYS A 75 -1.00 12.32 14.65
N VAL A 76 -1.59 12.07 13.48
CA VAL A 76 -1.34 10.85 12.70
C VAL A 76 0.14 10.75 12.31
N LEU A 77 0.76 11.84 11.84
CA LEU A 77 2.19 11.84 11.51
C LEU A 77 3.12 11.67 12.73
N GLN A 78 2.68 12.05 13.93
CA GLN A 78 3.44 11.83 15.17
C GLN A 78 3.33 10.39 15.66
N GLN A 79 2.14 9.78 15.54
CA GLN A 79 1.88 8.40 15.93
C GLN A 79 2.51 7.39 14.95
N HIS A 80 2.63 7.79 13.69
CA HIS A 80 3.22 6.99 12.62
C HIS A 80 4.37 7.76 11.97
N PRO A 81 5.55 7.83 12.62
CA PRO A 81 6.74 8.36 11.96
C PRO A 81 7.08 7.49 10.74
N LYS A 82 7.53 8.13 9.65
CA LYS A 82 7.98 7.37 8.46
C LYS A 82 9.17 6.50 8.91
N PRO A 83 9.17 5.18 8.63
CA PRO A 83 10.33 4.36 8.89
C PRO A 83 11.50 4.95 8.12
N THR A 84 12.55 5.36 8.83
CA THR A 84 13.85 5.58 8.20
C THR A 84 14.31 4.19 7.74
N LEU A 85 14.05 3.87 6.47
CA LEU A 85 14.74 2.77 5.81
C LEU A 85 16.21 3.16 5.76
N ASN A 86 16.96 2.81 6.81
CA ASN A 86 18.40 2.64 6.71
C ASN A 86 18.57 1.39 5.85
N LEU A 87 18.57 1.59 4.53
CA LEU A 87 19.11 0.60 3.61
C LEU A 87 20.61 0.64 3.84
N ASP A 88 21.09 -0.07 4.87
CA ASP A 88 22.49 -0.44 4.93
C ASP A 88 22.75 -1.26 3.65
N GLU A 89 23.54 -0.71 2.73
CA GLU A 89 23.85 -1.30 1.42
C GLU A 89 24.48 -2.71 1.52
N GLU A 90 24.77 -3.16 2.74
CA GLU A 90 25.34 -4.47 3.06
C GLU A 90 24.36 -5.65 2.86
N SER A 91 23.04 -5.42 2.77
CA SER A 91 22.07 -6.51 2.57
C SER A 91 21.82 -6.91 1.10
N LEU A 92 22.53 -6.31 0.15
CA LEU A 92 22.38 -6.61 -1.30
C LEU A 92 23.65 -7.19 -1.95
N SER A 93 24.64 -7.61 -1.15
CA SER A 93 25.85 -8.31 -1.64
C SER A 93 25.74 -9.83 -1.50
#